data_AF-A0A951K1A0-F1
#
_entry.id   AF-A0A951K1A0-F1
#
_cell.length_a   1.000
_cell.length_b   1.000
_cell.length_c   1.000
_cell.angle_alpha   90.00
_cell.angle_beta   90.00
_cell.angle_gamma   90.00
#
_symmetry.space_group_name_H-M   'P 1'
#
loop_
_entity.id
_entity.type
_entity.pdbx_description
1 polymer ?
#
loop_
_entity_poly.entity_id
_entity_poly.type
_entity_poly.pdbx_seq_one_letter_code
_entity_poly.pdbx_strand_id
1 'polypeptide(L)'
;MATRQAPTYDVSVDRQKAAQAAGTYDLSDLPGPLSEPVKAARIGKSPRQDKMLTNAETLIDVTRLTPGAALAIYGRPESRWANAFWRRAGNAASMTELLSYARQLIGMRPDGHLVVCLCGHAGQGPCIPLWAPRDEVSLTVQPNDLVLRFADVVDAD
;
A
#
# COMPACT_ATOMS: atom_id res chain seq x y z
N MET A 1 23.04 19.87 -17.97
CA MET A 1 21.91 18.92 -18.13
C MET A 1 20.95 19.16 -16.99
N ALA A 2 19.75 19.67 -17.27
CA ALA A 2 18.74 19.84 -16.23
C ALA A 2 18.23 18.46 -15.84
N THR A 3 18.53 18.01 -14.63
CA THR A 3 17.86 16.87 -14.02
C THR A 3 16.39 17.25 -13.89
N ARG A 4 15.56 16.85 -14.86
CA ARG A 4 14.10 16.86 -14.69
C ARG A 4 13.84 16.07 -13.41
N GLN A 5 13.40 16.75 -12.35
CA GLN A 5 12.96 16.09 -11.13
C GLN A 5 11.96 15.01 -11.55
N ALA A 6 12.22 13.76 -11.14
CA ALA A 6 11.31 12.67 -11.42
C ALA A 6 9.91 13.07 -10.94
N PRO A 7 8.85 12.81 -11.74
CA PRO A 7 7.50 13.19 -11.35
C PRO A 7 7.16 12.49 -10.04
N THR A 8 6.83 13.26 -9.01
CA THR A 8 6.35 12.73 -7.74
C THR A 8 4.87 13.05 -7.59
N TYR A 9 4.17 12.22 -6.83
CA TYR A 9 2.78 12.45 -6.48
C TYR A 9 2.53 12.19 -5.01
N ASP A 10 2.06 13.20 -4.29
CA ASP A 10 1.61 13.06 -2.92
C ASP A 10 0.17 12.57 -2.94
N VAL A 11 -0.02 11.27 -2.63
CA VAL A 11 -1.35 10.68 -2.62
C VAL A 11 -2.12 11.18 -1.39
N SER A 12 -3.29 11.74 -1.63
CA SER A 12 -4.20 12.21 -0.57
C SER A 12 -4.71 11.03 0.28
N VAL A 13 -5.03 11.28 1.55
CA VAL A 13 -5.48 10.24 2.48
C VAL A 13 -6.89 10.59 2.97
N ASP A 14 -7.86 9.78 2.58
CA ASP A 14 -9.24 9.85 3.06
C ASP A 14 -9.48 8.83 4.19
N ARG A 15 -9.90 9.34 5.35
CA ARG A 15 -10.07 8.53 6.56
C ARG A 15 -11.52 8.16 6.73
N GLN A 16 -11.81 6.87 6.57
CA GLN A 16 -13.15 6.36 6.81
C GLN A 16 -13.42 6.15 8.31
N LYS A 17 -14.67 6.39 8.71
CA LYS A 17 -15.19 6.01 10.03
C LYS A 17 -15.37 4.49 10.05
N ALA A 18 -14.32 3.74 10.40
CA ALA A 18 -14.44 2.28 10.53
C ALA A 18 -14.97 1.87 11.91
N ALA A 19 -15.75 0.78 11.92
CA ALA A 19 -16.19 0.07 13.12
C ALA A 19 -15.02 -0.71 13.74
N GLN A 20 -14.99 -0.77 15.09
CA GLN A 20 -14.04 -1.44 15.99
C GLN A 20 -12.72 -1.99 15.40
N ALA A 21 -11.61 -1.48 15.94
CA ALA A 21 -10.25 -1.96 15.72
C ALA A 21 -10.15 -3.49 15.77
N ALA A 22 -9.92 -4.10 14.61
CA ALA A 22 -9.63 -5.52 14.49
C ALA A 22 -8.19 -5.80 14.99
N GLY A 23 -7.96 -5.68 16.30
CA GLY A 23 -6.66 -5.94 16.93
C GLY A 23 -5.53 -5.01 16.44
N THR A 24 -4.39 -5.10 17.11
CA THR A 24 -3.13 -4.47 16.67
C THR A 24 -2.29 -5.52 15.96
N TYR A 25 -1.59 -5.14 14.90
CA TYR A 25 -0.61 -5.99 14.22
C TYR A 25 0.52 -5.14 13.62
N ASP A 26 1.72 -5.70 13.58
CA ASP A 26 2.96 -5.02 13.20
C ASP A 26 3.47 -5.46 11.82
N LEU A 27 4.50 -4.79 11.30
CA LEU A 27 5.11 -5.14 10.00
C LEU A 27 5.61 -6.59 9.97
N SER A 28 6.12 -7.09 11.09
CA SER A 28 6.59 -8.48 11.24
C SER A 28 5.46 -9.51 11.15
N ASP A 29 4.20 -9.08 11.27
CA ASP A 29 3.04 -9.95 11.06
C ASP A 29 2.69 -10.08 9.56
N LEU A 30 3.36 -9.36 8.66
CA LEU A 30 3.17 -9.48 7.22
C LEU A 30 4.08 -10.57 6.63
N PRO A 31 3.63 -11.31 5.60
CA PRO A 31 4.42 -12.40 5.03
C PRO A 31 5.50 -11.89 4.06
N GLY A 32 6.67 -12.53 4.11
CA GLY A 32 7.74 -12.35 3.13
C GLY A 32 8.06 -10.88 2.85
N PRO A 33 8.13 -10.47 1.58
CA PRO A 33 8.56 -9.11 1.23
C PRO A 33 7.58 -8.01 1.66
N LEU A 34 6.33 -8.33 2.04
CA LEU A 34 5.41 -7.31 2.60
C LEU A 34 5.88 -6.75 3.95
N SER A 35 6.71 -7.51 4.68
CA SER A 35 7.27 -7.07 5.96
C SER A 35 8.42 -6.06 5.82
N GLU A 36 8.91 -5.83 4.60
CA GLU A 36 10.08 -4.99 4.29
C GLU A 36 9.74 -3.79 3.38
N PRO A 37 8.76 -2.93 3.73
CA PRO A 37 8.47 -1.74 2.96
C PRO A 37 9.59 -0.69 3.09
N VAL A 38 9.81 0.09 2.04
CA VAL A 38 10.74 1.23 2.05
C VAL A 38 10.26 2.29 3.05
N LYS A 39 8.96 2.57 3.06
CA LYS A 39 8.31 3.45 4.04
C LYS A 39 7.01 2.84 4.51
N ALA A 40 6.70 2.97 5.81
CA ALA A 40 5.42 2.51 6.31
C ALA A 40 4.89 3.35 7.47
N ALA A 41 3.56 3.40 7.58
CA ALA A 41 2.83 4.02 8.67
C ALA A 41 1.69 3.13 9.14
N ARG A 42 1.42 3.16 10.44
CA ARG A 42 0.15 2.74 11.03
C ARG A 42 -0.77 3.95 11.16
N ILE A 43 -1.98 3.82 10.64
CA ILE A 43 -2.96 4.89 10.63
C ILE A 43 -3.69 4.96 11.96
N GLY A 44 -3.67 6.13 12.60
CA GLY A 44 -4.44 6.41 13.80
C GLY A 44 -5.87 6.89 13.49
N LYS A 45 -6.68 7.09 14.53
CA LYS A 45 -8.03 7.68 14.35
C LYS A 45 -7.97 9.14 13.90
N SER A 46 -6.84 9.81 14.13
CA SER A 46 -6.56 11.17 13.69
C SER A 46 -5.10 11.28 13.20
N PRO A 47 -4.75 12.27 12.37
CA PRO A 47 -3.38 12.40 11.85
C PRO A 47 -2.29 12.46 12.92
N ARG A 48 -2.58 13.05 14.09
CA ARG A 48 -1.64 13.12 15.23
C ARG A 48 -1.36 11.76 15.89
N GLN A 49 -2.16 10.74 15.58
CA GLN A 49 -2.05 9.39 16.12
C GLN A 49 -1.42 8.42 15.11
N ASP A 50 -1.04 8.90 13.93
CA ASP A 50 -0.31 8.06 12.98
C ASP A 50 1.07 7.73 13.55
N LYS A 51 1.49 6.48 13.35
CA LYS A 51 2.79 6.00 13.80
C LYS A 51 3.63 5.60 12.60
N MET A 52 4.73 6.28 12.37
CA MET A 52 5.71 5.88 11.37
C MET A 52 6.42 4.62 11.86
N LEU A 53 6.49 3.59 11.01
CA LEU A 53 7.01 2.27 11.37
C LEU A 53 8.41 2.00 10.83
N THR A 54 8.87 2.84 9.89
CA THR A 54 10.23 2.84 9.36
C THR A 54 10.85 4.22 9.55
N ASN A 55 11.91 4.55 8.80
CA ASN A 55 12.57 5.86 8.80
C ASN A 55 11.75 6.98 8.11
N ALA A 56 10.42 6.92 8.12
CA ALA A 56 9.57 8.02 7.65
C ALA A 56 9.45 9.08 8.76
N GLU A 57 9.51 10.37 8.39
CA GLU A 57 9.30 11.46 9.36
C GLU A 57 7.82 11.84 9.43
N THR A 58 7.13 11.81 8.28
CA THR A 58 5.73 12.17 8.14
C THR A 58 4.94 11.15 7.31
N LEU A 59 3.61 11.19 7.42
CA LEU A 59 2.75 10.36 6.56
C LEU A 59 2.93 10.71 5.07
N ILE A 60 3.22 11.97 4.74
CA ILE A 60 3.50 12.40 3.36
C ILE A 60 4.74 11.69 2.82
N ASP A 61 5.77 11.46 3.64
CA ASP A 61 6.96 10.72 3.20
C ASP A 61 6.64 9.27 2.83
N VAL A 62 5.61 8.69 3.46
CA VAL A 62 5.07 7.37 3.16
C VAL A 62 4.22 7.41 1.89
N THR A 63 3.29 8.36 1.76
CA THR A 63 2.31 8.40 0.66
C THR A 63 2.78 9.11 -0.60
N ARG A 64 4.00 9.66 -0.59
CA ARG A 64 4.65 10.17 -1.80
C ARG A 64 5.05 9.02 -2.71
N LEU A 65 4.39 8.94 -3.86
CA LEU A 65 4.75 8.06 -4.96
C LEU A 65 5.84 8.69 -5.84
N THR A 66 6.76 7.82 -6.24
CA THR A 66 7.80 8.07 -7.24
C THR A 66 7.64 7.03 -8.35
N PRO A 67 8.20 7.24 -9.56
CA PRO A 67 8.10 6.27 -10.63
C PRO A 67 8.64 4.89 -10.20
N GLY A 68 7.91 3.82 -10.55
CA GLY A 68 8.19 2.44 -10.14
C GLY A 68 7.69 2.06 -8.74
N ALA A 69 7.25 3.01 -7.93
CA ALA A 69 6.78 2.75 -6.56
C ALA A 69 5.30 2.36 -6.50
N ALA A 70 4.92 1.61 -5.46
CA ALA A 70 3.53 1.34 -5.13
C ALA A 70 3.22 1.57 -3.65
N LEU A 71 1.98 1.96 -3.39
CA LEU A 71 1.35 2.07 -2.08
C LEU A 71 0.32 0.97 -1.91
N ALA A 72 0.42 0.21 -0.83
CA ALA A 72 -0.53 -0.82 -0.49
C ALA A 72 -1.13 -0.56 0.90
N ILE A 73 -2.44 -0.73 1.01
CA ILE A 73 -3.17 -0.65 2.28
C ILE A 73 -3.51 -2.06 2.76
N TYR A 74 -3.07 -2.39 3.96
CA TYR A 74 -3.47 -3.61 4.65
C TYR A 74 -4.23 -3.25 5.91
N GLY A 75 -5.30 -3.96 6.19
CA GLY A 75 -5.83 -4.12 7.53
C GLY A 75 -5.49 -5.51 8.08
N ARG A 76 -6.00 -5.80 9.28
CA ARG A 76 -5.81 -7.11 9.92
C ARG A 76 -6.40 -8.27 9.10
N PRO A 77 -7.62 -8.16 8.51
CA PRO A 77 -8.14 -9.22 7.65
C PRO A 77 -7.23 -9.50 6.44
N GLU A 78 -6.81 -8.45 5.75
CA GLU A 78 -5.94 -8.53 4.57
C GLU A 78 -4.58 -9.19 4.91
N SER A 79 -3.97 -8.80 6.04
CA SER A 79 -2.75 -9.43 6.55
C SER A 79 -2.93 -10.94 6.81
N ARG A 80 -4.07 -11.35 7.40
CA ARG A 80 -4.35 -12.77 7.66
C ARG A 80 -4.53 -13.57 6.38
N TRP A 81 -5.19 -12.99 5.38
CA TRP A 81 -5.39 -13.65 4.09
C TRP A 81 -4.07 -13.81 3.33
N ALA A 82 -3.26 -12.76 3.27
CA ALA A 82 -1.92 -12.81 2.68
C ALA A 82 -1.05 -13.89 3.35
N ASN A 83 -1.04 -13.97 4.68
CA ASN A 83 -0.33 -15.01 5.43
C ASN A 83 -0.84 -16.43 5.16
N ALA A 84 -2.16 -16.60 5.03
CA ALA A 84 -2.74 -17.90 4.70
C ALA A 84 -2.35 -18.33 3.28
N PHE A 85 -2.28 -17.40 2.34
CA PHE A 85 -1.78 -17.67 1.00
C PHE A 85 -0.28 -18.00 0.99
N TRP A 86 0.55 -17.17 1.63
CA TRP A 86 2.00 -17.39 1.75
C TRP A 86 2.34 -18.80 2.22
N ARG A 87 1.68 -19.26 3.29
CA ARG A 87 1.88 -20.60 3.83
C ARG A 87 1.42 -21.71 2.88
N ARG A 88 0.30 -21.53 2.16
CA ARG A 88 -0.18 -22.50 1.16
C ARG A 88 0.75 -22.57 -0.05
N ALA A 89 1.35 -21.46 -0.44
CA ALA A 89 2.35 -21.36 -1.49
C ALA A 89 3.75 -21.82 -1.05
N GLY A 90 3.89 -22.50 0.10
CA GLY A 90 5.18 -22.99 0.57
C GLY A 90 6.17 -21.88 0.93
N ASN A 91 5.68 -20.71 1.34
CA ASN A 91 6.48 -19.52 1.63
C ASN A 91 7.27 -18.98 0.42
N ALA A 92 6.74 -19.16 -0.80
CA ALA A 92 7.40 -18.78 -2.04
C ALA A 92 6.53 -17.88 -2.95
N ALA A 93 5.49 -17.23 -2.40
CA ALA A 93 4.70 -16.32 -3.22
C ALA A 93 5.53 -15.12 -3.68
N SER A 94 5.18 -14.57 -4.84
CA SER A 94 5.76 -13.34 -5.34
C SER A 94 5.20 -12.11 -4.61
N MET A 95 5.90 -10.98 -4.74
CA MET A 95 5.39 -9.68 -4.26
C MET A 95 4.05 -9.34 -4.89
N THR A 96 3.88 -9.56 -6.21
CA THR A 96 2.64 -9.26 -6.93
C THR A 96 1.46 -10.07 -6.41
N GLU A 97 1.65 -11.37 -6.16
CA GLU A 97 0.61 -12.22 -5.57
C GLU A 97 0.25 -11.75 -4.15
N LEU A 98 1.24 -11.35 -3.35
CA LEU A 98 0.99 -10.80 -2.03
C LEU A 98 0.22 -9.48 -2.11
N LEU A 99 0.66 -8.52 -2.92
CA LEU A 99 0.00 -7.23 -3.14
C LEU A 99 -1.47 -7.36 -3.58
N SER A 100 -1.84 -8.48 -4.22
CA SER A 100 -3.25 -8.74 -4.59
C SER A 100 -4.20 -8.88 -3.40
N TYR A 101 -3.68 -9.06 -2.18
CA TYR A 101 -4.48 -9.10 -0.95
C TYR A 101 -4.63 -7.72 -0.29
N ALA A 102 -3.99 -6.68 -0.81
CA ALA A 102 -4.17 -5.32 -0.32
C ALA A 102 -5.61 -4.87 -0.50
N ARG A 103 -6.12 -4.04 0.41
CA ARG A 103 -7.45 -3.44 0.25
C ARG A 103 -7.48 -2.45 -0.91
N GLN A 104 -6.40 -1.71 -1.06
CA GLN A 104 -6.18 -0.77 -2.13
C GLN A 104 -4.70 -0.77 -2.49
N LEU A 105 -4.42 -0.74 -3.79
CA LEU A 105 -3.07 -0.67 -4.34
C LEU A 105 -3.01 0.51 -5.31
N ILE A 106 -2.03 1.40 -5.13
CA ILE A 106 -1.81 2.55 -6.02
C ILE A 106 -0.35 2.53 -6.44
N GLY A 107 -0.10 2.34 -7.74
CA GLY A 107 1.22 2.36 -8.34
C GLY A 107 1.47 3.63 -9.16
N MET A 108 2.75 3.96 -9.34
CA MET A 108 3.19 4.89 -10.38
C MET A 108 4.12 4.13 -11.32
N ARG A 109 3.76 4.07 -12.61
CA ARG A 109 4.60 3.47 -13.65
C ARG A 109 5.91 4.26 -13.82
N PRO A 110 6.95 3.66 -14.41
CA PRO A 110 8.23 4.35 -14.67
C PRO A 110 8.11 5.63 -15.54
N ASP A 111 7.06 5.72 -16.37
CA ASP A 111 6.74 6.90 -17.18
C ASP A 111 6.01 8.01 -16.41
N GLY A 112 5.65 7.78 -15.15
CA GLY A 112 4.95 8.72 -14.27
C GLY A 112 3.42 8.61 -14.29
N HIS A 113 2.84 7.70 -15.06
CA HIS A 113 1.40 7.45 -15.04
C HIS A 113 0.98 6.69 -13.77
N LEU A 114 -0.12 7.12 -13.16
CA LEU A 114 -0.69 6.43 -12.00
C LEU A 114 -1.55 5.25 -12.45
N VAL A 115 -1.46 4.14 -11.71
CA VAL A 115 -2.30 2.96 -11.88
C VAL A 115 -2.92 2.65 -10.53
N VAL A 116 -4.24 2.71 -10.44
CA VAL A 116 -4.97 2.33 -9.22
C VAL A 116 -5.53 0.95 -9.42
N CYS A 117 -5.41 0.09 -8.42
CA CYS A 117 -5.95 -1.26 -8.43
C CYS A 117 -6.87 -1.42 -7.22
N LEU A 118 -8.16 -1.66 -7.47
CA LEU A 118 -9.03 -2.24 -6.44
C LEU A 118 -8.84 -3.74 -6.49
N CYS A 119 -8.22 -4.27 -5.45
CA CYS A 119 -8.07 -5.70 -5.31
C CYS A 119 -9.33 -6.25 -4.63
N GLY A 120 -9.83 -7.37 -5.16
CA GLY A 120 -11.06 -7.99 -4.67
C GLY A 120 -10.95 -8.43 -3.21
N HIS A 121 -12.09 -8.82 -2.61
CA HIS A 121 -12.13 -9.30 -1.23
C HIS A 121 -11.13 -10.46 -1.06
N ALA A 122 -10.12 -10.26 -0.22
CA ALA A 122 -9.12 -11.29 0.11
C ALA A 122 -8.34 -11.85 -1.09
N GLY A 123 -8.02 -11.04 -2.11
CA GLY A 123 -7.28 -11.52 -3.29
C GLY A 123 -8.03 -12.60 -4.08
N GLN A 124 -9.34 -12.81 -3.83
CA GLN A 124 -10.17 -13.82 -4.49
C GLN A 124 -10.58 -13.45 -5.93
N GLY A 125 -9.93 -12.44 -6.52
CA GLY A 125 -10.14 -12.01 -7.88
C GLY A 125 -8.95 -11.20 -8.39
N PRO A 126 -8.85 -10.99 -9.71
CA PRO A 126 -7.81 -10.13 -10.26
C PRO A 126 -7.91 -8.73 -9.62
N CYS A 127 -6.78 -8.09 -9.35
CA CYS A 127 -6.81 -6.66 -9.09
C CYS A 127 -7.34 -5.98 -10.36
N ILE A 128 -8.44 -5.24 -10.22
CA ILE A 128 -9.06 -4.56 -11.35
C ILE A 128 -8.38 -3.20 -11.46
N PRO A 129 -7.61 -2.94 -12.54
CA PRO A 129 -7.02 -1.64 -12.76
C PRO A 129 -8.14 -0.64 -13.01
N LEU A 130 -8.20 0.39 -12.18
CA LEU A 130 -9.02 1.56 -12.36
C LEU A 130 -8.15 2.69 -12.91
N TRP A 131 -8.57 3.21 -14.06
CA TRP A 131 -8.05 4.46 -14.59
C TRP A 131 -8.84 5.59 -13.93
N ALA A 132 -8.25 6.19 -12.91
CA ALA A 132 -8.79 7.39 -12.26
C ALA A 132 -7.88 8.58 -12.58
N PRO A 133 -8.44 9.77 -12.88
CA PRO A 133 -7.68 11.01 -12.96
C PRO A 133 -6.85 11.22 -11.69
N ARG A 134 -5.63 11.74 -11.83
CA ARG A 134 -4.69 11.91 -10.70
C ARG A 134 -5.33 12.64 -9.52
N ASP A 135 -6.09 13.69 -9.79
CA ASP A 135 -6.82 14.51 -8.82
C ASP A 135 -7.96 13.78 -8.09
N GLU A 136 -8.40 12.63 -8.61
CA GLU A 136 -9.42 11.77 -8.01
C GLU A 136 -8.83 10.58 -7.24
N VAL A 137 -7.49 10.44 -7.22
CA VAL A 137 -6.82 9.33 -6.52
C VAL A 137 -6.55 9.68 -5.06
N SER A 138 -7.20 8.96 -4.16
CA SER A 138 -6.98 9.00 -2.71
C SER A 138 -6.78 7.60 -2.10
N LEU A 139 -5.97 7.52 -1.05
CA LEU A 139 -5.88 6.35 -0.17
C LEU A 139 -7.05 6.35 0.80
N THR A 140 -7.89 5.33 0.72
CA THR A 140 -9.00 5.13 1.65
C THR A 140 -8.53 4.29 2.82
N VAL A 141 -8.31 4.92 3.98
CA VAL A 141 -7.73 4.26 5.16
C VAL A 141 -8.71 4.18 6.32
N GLN A 142 -8.53 3.16 7.14
CA GLN A 142 -9.24 2.90 8.38
C GLN A 142 -8.24 2.93 9.56
N PRO A 143 -8.70 3.24 10.79
CA PRO A 143 -7.84 3.13 11.96
C PRO A 143 -7.19 1.74 12.09
N ASN A 144 -5.91 1.72 12.44
CA ASN A 144 -5.01 0.56 12.50
C ASN A 144 -4.61 -0.07 11.17
N ASP A 145 -5.02 0.46 10.02
CA ASP A 145 -4.44 0.04 8.76
C ASP A 145 -2.93 0.33 8.72
N LEU A 146 -2.21 -0.52 8.00
CA LEU A 146 -0.85 -0.26 7.59
C LEU A 146 -0.85 0.27 6.16
N VAL A 147 -0.25 1.45 5.98
CA VAL A 147 0.08 2.01 4.66
C VAL A 147 1.54 1.70 4.39
N LEU A 148 1.79 0.95 3.33
CA LEU A 148 3.10 0.42 2.96
C LEU A 148 3.52 1.00 1.61
N ARG A 149 4.73 1.55 1.51
CA ARG A 149 5.34 1.97 0.25
C ARG A 149 6.49 1.04 -0.11
N PHE A 150 6.45 0.53 -1.34
CA PHE A 150 7.51 -0.27 -1.95
C PHE A 150 8.11 0.49 -3.13
N ALA A 151 9.38 0.26 -3.42
CA ALA A 151 10.07 0.76 -4.61
C ALA A 151 10.22 -0.36 -5.64
N ASP A 152 10.29 0.00 -6.91
CA ASP A 152 10.62 -0.90 -8.02
C ASP A 152 9.72 -2.14 -8.12
N VAL A 153 8.41 -1.96 -7.89
CA VAL A 153 7.40 -3.04 -7.96
C VAL A 153 6.35 -2.83 -9.05
N VAL A 154 6.33 -1.66 -9.71
CA VAL A 154 5.42 -1.36 -10.81
C VAL A 154 6.19 -1.44 -12.12
N ASP A 155 5.84 -2.42 -12.95
CA ASP A 155 6.44 -2.63 -14.26
C ASP A 155 5.89 -1.64 -15.31
N ALA A 156 6.59 -1.56 -16.44
CA ALA A 156 6.29 -0.63 -17.53
C ALA A 156 5.21 -1.13 -18.50
N ASP A 157 4.51 -2.23 -18.21
CA ASP A 157 3.55 -2.92 -19.11
C ASP A 157 2.39 -2.02 -19.55
#